data_AF-A0A947KZR4-F1
#
_entry.id   AF-A0A947KZR4-F1
#
_cell.length_a   1.000
_cell.length_b   1.000
_cell.length_c   1.000
_cell.angle_alpha   90.00
_cell.angle_beta   90.00
_cell.angle_gamma   90.00
#
_symmetry.space_group_name_H-M   'P 1'
#
loop_
_entity.id
_entity.type
_entity.pdbx_description
1 polymer ?
#
loop_
_entity_poly.entity_id
_entity_poly.type
_entity_poly.pdbx_seq_one_letter_code
_entity_poly.pdbx_strand_id
1 'polypeptide(L)'
;MNVLDVPRSTLCEAFNLVIAQWPAEVRPGAKSFHINGGCNMREYNEVRSGIEDWATTSHFTGMLDDIIGSVEHYVSATIHDALKNLTILRPSDLDFEAFASRFDSHPNYRVISG
;
A
#
# COMPACT_ATOMS: atom_id res chain seq x y z
N MET A 1 -19.54 -14.49 -0.83
CA MET A 1 -18.52 -13.87 0.05
C MET A 1 -19.20 -12.78 0.83
N ASN A 2 -19.01 -12.76 2.16
CA ASN A 2 -19.47 -11.63 2.96
C ASN A 2 -18.41 -10.54 2.86
N VAL A 3 -18.83 -9.33 2.51
CA VAL A 3 -17.96 -8.15 2.49
C VAL A 3 -17.70 -7.75 3.94
N LEU A 4 -16.44 -7.49 4.29
CA LEU A 4 -16.04 -7.02 5.61
C LEU A 4 -16.18 -5.49 5.67
N ASP A 5 -16.98 -5.02 6.63
CA ASP A 5 -17.11 -3.60 6.91
C ASP A 5 -15.89 -3.13 7.71
N VAL A 6 -15.11 -2.22 7.12
CA VAL A 6 -13.88 -1.69 7.71
C VAL A 6 -14.14 -0.25 8.18
N PRO A 7 -14.12 0.02 9.50
CA PRO A 7 -14.18 1.38 10.01
C PRO A 7 -13.06 2.23 9.43
N ARG A 8 -13.41 3.45 9.01
CA ARG A 8 -12.46 4.41 8.46
C ARG A 8 -11.26 4.66 9.38
N SER A 9 -11.49 4.67 10.70
CA SER A 9 -10.44 4.80 11.71
C SER A 9 -9.44 3.64 11.67
N THR A 10 -9.93 2.39 11.61
CA THR A 10 -9.10 1.19 11.48
C THR A 10 -8.34 1.16 10.15
N LEU A 11 -8.96 1.59 9.06
CA LEU A 11 -8.28 1.72 7.77
C LEU A 11 -7.16 2.77 7.81
N CYS A 12 -7.40 3.91 8.47
CA CYS A 12 -6.41 4.95 8.68
C CYS A 12 -5.24 4.46 9.52
N GLU A 13 -5.52 3.72 10.59
CA GLU A 13 -4.49 3.07 11.41
C GLU A 13 -3.62 2.12 10.59
N ALA A 14 -4.24 1.19 9.85
CA ALA A 14 -3.52 0.27 8.98
C ALA A 14 -2.69 1.01 7.93
N PHE A 15 -3.26 2.03 7.27
CA PHE A 15 -2.54 2.87 6.31
C PHE A 15 -1.31 3.51 6.93
N ASN A 16 -1.45 4.14 8.10
CA ASN A 16 -0.34 4.79 8.79
C ASN A 16 0.75 3.78 9.22
N LEU A 17 0.36 2.59 9.67
CA LEU A 17 1.30 1.52 10.02
C LEU A 17 2.13 1.07 8.81
N VAL A 18 1.49 0.91 7.64
CA VAL A 18 2.18 0.58 6.39
C VAL A 18 3.11 1.71 5.98
N ILE A 19 2.63 2.96 5.93
CA ILE A 19 3.44 4.13 5.54
C ILE A 19 4.68 4.26 6.42
N ALA A 20 4.57 3.96 7.72
CA ALA A 20 5.68 4.01 8.66
C ALA A 20 6.80 2.99 8.37
N GLN A 21 6.51 1.93 7.61
CA GLN A 21 7.54 0.96 7.18
C GLN A 21 8.33 1.45 5.96
N TRP A 22 7.80 2.38 5.18
CA TRP A 22 8.49 2.92 4.02
C TRP A 22 9.56 3.94 4.44
N PRO A 23 10.69 4.02 3.71
CA PRO A 23 11.66 5.07 3.91
C PRO A 23 11.06 6.44 3.58
N ALA A 24 11.63 7.51 4.18
CA ALA A 24 11.17 8.88 3.95
C ALA A 24 11.18 9.29 2.47
N GLU A 25 12.11 8.73 1.67
CA GLU A 25 12.15 8.87 0.22
C GLU A 25 12.28 7.50 -0.43
N VAL A 26 11.40 7.20 -1.36
CA VAL A 26 11.43 5.99 -2.18
C VAL A 26 11.98 6.34 -3.55
N ARG A 27 12.96 5.57 -4.01
CA ARG A 27 13.57 5.71 -5.33
C ARG A 27 13.29 4.45 -6.15
N PRO A 28 13.00 4.59 -7.45
CA PRO A 28 12.75 3.44 -8.31
C PRO A 28 14.05 2.69 -8.69
N GLY A 29 15.22 3.33 -8.52
CA GLY A 29 16.46 2.89 -9.13
C GLY A 29 16.36 2.85 -10.65
N ALA A 30 17.11 1.92 -11.27
CA ALA A 30 17.03 1.68 -12.70
C ALA A 30 15.65 1.15 -13.09
N LYS A 31 14.99 1.82 -14.04
CA LYS A 31 13.69 1.44 -14.58
C LYS A 31 13.85 0.63 -15.86
N SER A 32 13.17 -0.51 -15.93
CA SER A 32 13.03 -1.29 -17.17
C SER A 32 11.56 -1.45 -17.51
N PHE A 33 11.17 -1.01 -18.70
CA PHE A 33 9.79 -1.08 -19.18
C PHE A 33 9.59 -2.30 -20.08
N HIS A 34 8.47 -3.01 -19.88
CA HIS A 34 8.11 -4.21 -20.61
C HIS A 34 6.91 -3.94 -21.54
N ILE A 35 6.75 -4.76 -22.59
CA ILE A 35 5.77 -4.59 -23.67
C ILE A 35 4.32 -4.49 -23.18
N ASN A 36 4.00 -4.99 -21.99
CA ASN A 36 2.66 -4.94 -21.38
C ASN A 36 2.48 -3.80 -20.35
N GLY A 37 3.31 -2.75 -20.40
CA GLY A 37 3.26 -1.64 -19.44
C GLY A 37 3.81 -1.97 -18.05
N GLY A 38 4.38 -3.16 -17.87
CA GLY A 38 5.14 -3.52 -16.68
C GLY A 38 6.37 -2.64 -16.54
N CYS A 39 6.69 -2.24 -15.31
CA CYS A 39 7.89 -1.47 -15.01
C CYS A 39 8.63 -2.13 -13.84
N ASN A 40 9.86 -2.57 -14.09
CA ASN A 40 10.73 -3.09 -13.05
C ASN A 40 11.54 -1.95 -12.42
N MET A 41 11.59 -1.90 -11.09
CA MET A 41 12.25 -0.86 -10.30
C MET A 41 13.00 -1.51 -9.15
N ARG A 42 14.30 -1.77 -9.35
CA ARG A 42 15.06 -2.65 -8.44
C ARG A 42 15.08 -2.16 -6.99
N GLU A 43 15.42 -0.88 -6.77
CA GLU A 43 15.53 -0.32 -5.42
C GLU A 43 14.17 -0.29 -4.71
N TYR A 44 13.11 0.07 -5.44
CA TYR A 44 11.74 -0.01 -4.92
C TYR A 44 11.36 -1.45 -4.54
N ASN A 45 11.68 -2.44 -5.38
CA ASN A 45 11.35 -3.84 -5.11
C ASN A 45 12.10 -4.38 -3.88
N GLU A 46 13.37 -3.99 -3.68
CA GLU A 46 14.16 -4.36 -2.51
C GLU A 46 13.53 -3.82 -1.21
N VAL A 47 13.06 -2.56 -1.21
CA VAL A 47 12.32 -1.98 -0.08
C VAL A 47 10.98 -2.69 0.14
N ARG A 48 10.17 -2.84 -0.93
CA ARG A 48 8.85 -3.47 -0.87
C ARG A 48 8.92 -4.88 -0.29
N SER A 49 9.89 -5.70 -0.72
CA SER A 49 9.99 -7.09 -0.27
C SER A 49 10.04 -7.20 1.25
N GLY A 50 10.80 -6.34 1.93
CA GLY A 50 10.86 -6.34 3.39
C GLY A 50 9.55 -5.90 4.06
N ILE A 51 8.79 -5.01 3.42
CA ILE A 51 7.50 -4.52 3.92
C ILE A 51 6.40 -5.57 3.70
N GLU A 52 6.41 -6.26 2.56
CA GLU A 52 5.52 -7.38 2.26
C GLU A 52 5.74 -8.54 3.24
N ASP A 53 7.01 -8.87 3.51
CA ASP A 53 7.37 -9.85 4.54
C ASP A 53 6.90 -9.42 5.93
N TRP A 54 7.08 -8.14 6.30
CA TRP A 54 6.58 -7.59 7.56
C TRP A 54 5.05 -7.71 7.66
N ALA A 55 4.31 -7.35 6.62
CA ALA A 55 2.84 -7.41 6.62
C ALA A 55 2.32 -8.85 6.74
N THR A 56 3.07 -9.82 6.20
CA THR A 56 2.71 -11.25 6.23
C THR A 56 3.08 -11.94 7.55
N THR A 57 4.15 -11.49 8.21
CA THR A 57 4.70 -12.15 9.42
C THR A 57 4.32 -11.46 10.72
N SER A 58 3.90 -10.20 10.67
CA SER A 58 3.43 -9.48 11.84
C SER A 58 2.06 -10.00 12.28
N HIS A 59 1.86 -10.04 13.59
CA HIS A 59 0.58 -10.40 14.20
C HIS A 59 -0.10 -9.15 14.73
N PHE A 60 -1.26 -8.82 14.17
CA PHE A 60 -2.11 -7.73 14.63
C PHE A 60 -3.34 -8.29 15.36
N THR A 61 -4.04 -7.43 16.08
CA THR A 61 -5.25 -7.82 16.81
C THR A 61 -6.50 -7.47 16.01
N GLY A 62 -7.41 -8.45 15.88
CA GLY A 62 -8.70 -8.26 15.24
C GLY A 62 -8.59 -7.85 13.78
N MET A 63 -9.43 -6.89 13.37
CA MET A 63 -9.59 -6.49 11.97
C MET A 63 -8.32 -5.96 11.31
N LEU A 64 -7.36 -5.43 12.07
CA LEU A 64 -6.09 -4.99 11.51
C LEU A 64 -5.36 -6.14 10.83
N ASP A 65 -5.39 -7.34 11.42
CA ASP A 65 -4.76 -8.55 10.87
C ASP A 65 -5.42 -8.95 9.55
N ASP A 66 -6.75 -8.80 9.47
CA ASP A 66 -7.55 -9.14 8.28
C ASP A 66 -7.31 -8.20 7.08
N ILE A 67 -6.81 -6.97 7.31
CA ILE A 67 -6.70 -5.94 6.26
C ILE A 67 -5.26 -5.54 5.95
N ILE A 68 -4.29 -5.76 6.84
CA ILE A 68 -2.95 -5.16 6.71
C ILE A 68 -2.24 -5.53 5.40
N GLY A 69 -2.33 -6.79 4.97
CA GLY A 69 -1.73 -7.24 3.71
C GLY A 69 -2.38 -6.60 2.48
N SER A 70 -3.70 -6.38 2.51
CA SER A 70 -4.43 -5.69 1.44
C SER A 70 -4.09 -4.20 1.40
N VAL A 71 -3.95 -3.57 2.56
CA VAL A 71 -3.52 -2.17 2.69
C VAL A 71 -2.09 -1.99 2.17
N GLU A 72 -1.16 -2.86 2.57
CA GLU A 72 0.21 -2.90 2.03
C GLU A 72 0.19 -2.93 0.51
N HIS A 73 -0.54 -3.89 -0.06
CA HIS A 73 -0.59 -4.08 -1.50
C HIS A 73 -1.07 -2.83 -2.24
N TYR A 74 -2.11 -2.17 -1.75
CA TYR A 74 -2.66 -0.96 -2.38
C TYR A 74 -1.73 0.25 -2.24
N VAL A 75 -1.09 0.43 -1.08
CA VAL A 75 -0.06 1.48 -0.89
C VAL A 75 1.09 1.23 -1.85
N SER A 76 1.61 0.00 -1.88
CA SER A 76 2.71 -0.44 -2.71
C SER A 76 2.42 -0.23 -4.20
N ALA A 77 1.23 -0.61 -4.67
CA ALA A 77 0.79 -0.38 -6.05
C ALA A 77 0.70 1.12 -6.39
N THR A 78 0.22 1.94 -5.46
CA THR A 78 0.13 3.40 -5.66
C THR A 78 1.51 4.04 -5.77
N ILE A 79 2.46 3.63 -4.91
CA ILE A 79 3.85 4.06 -4.97
C ILE A 79 4.49 3.65 -6.30
N HIS A 80 4.30 2.39 -6.72
CA HIS A 80 4.83 1.87 -7.98
C HIS A 80 4.34 2.68 -9.19
N ASP A 81 3.02 2.91 -9.27
CA ASP A 81 2.42 3.67 -10.36
C ASP A 81 2.95 5.11 -10.41
N ALA A 82 3.08 5.78 -9.27
CA ALA A 82 3.66 7.12 -9.20
C ALA A 82 5.14 7.13 -9.65
N LEU A 83 5.93 6.17 -9.16
CA LEU A 83 7.35 6.04 -9.48
C LEU A 83 7.62 5.66 -10.94
N LYS A 84 6.63 5.24 -11.73
CA LYS A 84 6.81 5.11 -13.20
C LYS A 84 7.23 6.46 -13.79
N ASN A 85 6.63 7.54 -13.32
CA ASN A 85 6.85 8.90 -13.84
C ASN A 85 7.76 9.76 -12.95
N LEU A 86 7.93 9.39 -11.68
CA LEU A 86 8.77 10.14 -10.73
C LEU A 86 10.15 9.49 -10.54
N THR A 87 11.13 10.27 -10.09
CA THR A 87 12.46 9.79 -9.69
C THR A 87 12.59 9.61 -8.18
N ILE A 88 11.73 10.28 -7.41
CA ILE A 88 11.62 10.21 -5.95
C ILE A 88 10.14 10.37 -5.60
N LEU A 89 9.65 9.61 -4.62
CA LEU A 89 8.36 9.81 -3.97
C LEU A 89 8.57 9.84 -2.45
N ARG A 90 7.87 10.73 -1.75
CA ARG A 90 7.78 10.66 -0.29
C ARG A 90 6.46 9.98 0.07
N PRO A 91 6.48 8.85 0.79
CA PRO A 91 5.25 8.17 1.20
C PRO A 91 4.31 9.06 2.01
N SER A 92 4.85 10.07 2.71
CA SER A 92 4.06 11.10 3.42
C SER A 92 3.18 11.96 2.51
N ASP A 93 3.47 12.00 1.20
CA ASP A 93 2.68 12.74 0.22
C ASP A 93 1.46 11.93 -0.26
N LEU A 94 1.33 10.67 0.17
CA LEU A 94 0.16 9.85 -0.14
C LEU A 94 -1.05 10.33 0.67
N ASP A 95 -2.10 10.69 -0.05
CA ASP A 95 -3.34 11.15 0.53
C ASP A 95 -4.22 9.96 1.00
N PHE A 96 -4.56 9.97 2.29
CA PHE A 96 -5.40 8.92 2.88
C PHE A 96 -6.80 8.90 2.27
N GLU A 97 -7.38 10.05 1.92
CA GLU A 97 -8.73 10.12 1.36
C GLU A 97 -8.80 9.44 -0.02
N ALA A 98 -7.84 9.73 -0.89
CA ALA A 98 -7.68 9.07 -2.18
C ALA A 98 -7.41 7.56 -2.02
N PHE A 99 -6.57 7.17 -1.06
CA PHE A 99 -6.33 5.77 -0.73
C PHE A 99 -7.62 5.05 -0.29
N ALA A 100 -8.35 5.63 0.66
CA ALA A 100 -9.57 5.05 1.21
C ALA A 100 -10.66 4.87 0.14
N SER A 101 -10.81 5.86 -0.75
CA SER A 101 -11.74 5.75 -1.90
C SER A 101 -11.36 4.61 -2.84
N ARG A 102 -10.06 4.37 -3.08
CA ARG A 102 -9.60 3.25 -3.89
C ARG A 102 -9.77 1.92 -3.16
N PHE A 103 -9.50 1.87 -1.86
CA PHE A 103 -9.64 0.65 -1.06
C PHE A 103 -11.10 0.19 -0.95
N ASP A 104 -12.06 1.11 -0.91
CA ASP A 104 -13.50 0.81 -0.92
C ASP A 104 -13.99 0.09 -2.19
N SER A 105 -13.19 0.11 -3.27
CA SER A 105 -13.48 -0.67 -4.48
C SER A 105 -13.04 -2.14 -4.38
N HIS A 106 -12.36 -2.53 -3.30
CA HIS A 106 -11.89 -3.90 -3.10
C HIS A 106 -13.08 -4.86 -2.93
N PRO A 107 -13.13 -6.01 -3.64
CA PRO A 107 -14.31 -6.88 -3.65
C PRO A 107 -14.67 -7.49 -2.28
N ASN A 108 -13.71 -7.53 -1.35
CA ASN A 108 -13.88 -8.12 -0.02
C ASN A 108 -14.12 -7.10 1.10
N TYR A 109 -13.95 -5.80 0.85
CA TYR A 109 -14.01 -4.77 1.89
C TYR A 109 -14.97 -3.66 1.51
N ARG A 110 -15.62 -3.07 2.51
CA ARG A 110 -16.40 -1.84 2.38
C ARG A 110 -15.97 -0.88 3.49
N VAL A 111 -15.55 0.32 3.11
CA VAL A 111 -15.16 1.36 4.06
C VAL A 111 -16.40 2.02 4.61
N ILE A 112 -16.57 1.99 5.92
CA ILE A 112 -17.70 2.61 6.61
C ILE A 112 -17.24 3.82 7.41
N SER A 113 -18.08 4.85 7.44
CA SER A 113 -17.94 6.03 8.30
C SER A 113 -18.22 5.65 9.75
N GLY A 114 -17.33 4.87 10.37
CA GLY A 114 -17.32 4.66 11.81
C GLY A 114 -17.00 5.95 12.55
#